data_AF-A0A2D9XZ85-F1
#
_entry.id   AF-A0A2D9XZ85-F1
#
_cell.length_a   1.000
_cell.length_b   1.000
_cell.length_c   1.000
_cell.angle_alpha   90.00
_cell.angle_beta   90.00
_cell.angle_gamma   90.00
#
_symmetry.space_group_name_H-M   'P 1'
#
loop_
_entity.id
_entity.type
_entity.pdbx_description
1 polymer ?
#
loop_
_entity_poly.entity_id
_entity_poly.type
_entity_poly.pdbx_seq_one_letter_code
_entity_poly.pdbx_strand_id
1 'polypeptide(L)'
;MKKYILILAAGIVLTSCSSKKEPVVSKFDPDNNPYYVKKKKSNEVTDPNIQRKITSLIEQHLSISISSIAISPITLTDSGYQWKFMNVKNGKSFTGSTDLNFGSVKIEKINRTTDTEVSDF
;
A
#
# COMPACT_ATOMS: atom_id res chain seq x y z
N MET A 1 45.90 -8.05 -57.50
CA MET A 1 46.68 -8.78 -56.47
C MET A 1 46.50 -8.09 -55.13
N LYS A 2 46.39 -8.88 -54.06
CA LYS A 2 46.04 -8.55 -52.67
C LYS A 2 46.89 -7.44 -52.03
N LYS A 3 46.30 -6.71 -51.06
CA LYS A 3 46.86 -6.34 -49.73
C LYS A 3 45.81 -5.54 -48.94
N TYR A 4 44.94 -6.22 -48.16
CA TYR A 4 45.05 -6.43 -46.71
C TYR A 4 44.94 -5.14 -45.88
N ILE A 5 43.70 -4.82 -45.48
CA ILE A 5 43.38 -3.83 -44.44
C ILE A 5 43.67 -4.50 -43.09
N LEU A 6 44.65 -3.97 -42.37
CA LEU A 6 45.00 -4.40 -41.01
C LEU A 6 43.98 -3.82 -40.03
N ILE A 7 43.18 -4.71 -39.45
CA ILE A 7 42.24 -4.44 -38.36
C ILE A 7 43.06 -4.18 -37.09
N LEU A 8 42.93 -2.97 -36.56
CA LEU A 8 43.52 -2.52 -35.29
C LEU A 8 42.80 -3.23 -34.14
N ALA A 9 43.38 -4.33 -33.65
CA ALA A 9 42.88 -5.07 -32.50
C ALA A 9 43.17 -4.29 -31.21
N ALA A 10 42.15 -3.59 -30.69
CA ALA A 10 42.18 -3.04 -29.34
C ALA A 10 42.01 -4.19 -28.33
N GLY A 11 43.14 -4.65 -27.77
CA GLY A 11 43.15 -5.60 -26.66
C GLY A 11 42.60 -4.93 -25.39
N ILE A 12 41.38 -5.27 -25.00
CA ILE A 12 40.83 -4.91 -23.70
C ILE A 12 41.55 -5.77 -22.66
N VAL A 13 42.50 -5.18 -21.95
CA VAL A 13 43.12 -5.80 -20.78
C VAL A 13 42.06 -5.86 -19.68
N LEU A 14 41.46 -7.03 -19.48
CA LEU A 14 40.66 -7.34 -18.30
C LEU A 14 41.60 -7.39 -17.09
N THR A 15 41.81 -6.25 -16.43
CA THR A 15 42.46 -6.23 -15.13
C THR A 15 41.57 -6.96 -14.13
N SER A 16 41.91 -8.21 -13.89
CA SER A 16 41.35 -9.08 -12.86
C SER A 16 41.42 -8.36 -11.51
N CYS A 17 40.30 -7.80 -11.06
CA CYS A 17 40.16 -7.24 -9.72
C CYS A 17 39.86 -8.40 -8.76
N SER A 18 40.88 -9.24 -8.49
CA SER A 18 40.79 -10.31 -7.49
C SER A 18 40.91 -9.71 -6.09
N SER A 19 39.87 -9.03 -5.62
CA SER A 19 39.68 -8.75 -4.19
C SER A 19 38.67 -9.73 -3.65
N LYS A 20 39.14 -10.80 -2.99
CA LYS A 20 38.29 -11.63 -2.12
C LYS A 20 37.82 -10.73 -0.98
N LYS A 21 36.65 -10.13 -1.12
CA LYS A 21 35.97 -9.46 -0.02
C LYS A 21 35.26 -10.55 0.78
N GLU A 22 35.63 -10.69 2.05
CA GLU A 22 34.86 -11.52 2.97
C GLU A 22 33.42 -11.00 3.02
N PRO A 23 32.41 -11.89 3.00
CA PRO A 23 31.03 -11.46 3.10
C PRO A 23 30.83 -10.83 4.48
N VAL A 24 30.57 -9.53 4.50
CA VAL A 24 30.14 -8.81 5.71
C VAL A 24 28.81 -9.42 6.13
N VAL A 25 28.84 -10.24 7.18
CA VAL A 25 27.62 -10.77 7.79
C VAL A 25 26.92 -9.60 8.47
N SER A 26 25.90 -9.07 7.78
CA SER A 26 25.00 -8.08 8.35
C SER A 26 24.34 -8.69 9.59
N LYS A 27 24.68 -8.17 10.77
CA LYS A 27 23.90 -8.43 11.99
C LYS A 27 22.60 -7.66 11.83
N PHE A 28 21.60 -8.27 11.21
CA PHE A 28 20.26 -7.70 11.11
C PHE A 28 19.69 -7.56 12.52
N ASP A 29 19.73 -6.34 13.04
CA ASP A 29 19.07 -5.95 14.28
C ASP A 29 17.79 -5.18 13.91
N PRO A 30 16.61 -5.82 13.96
CA PRO A 30 15.35 -5.16 13.64
C PRO A 30 15.00 -4.02 14.61
N ASP A 31 15.63 -3.94 15.79
CA ASP A 31 15.42 -2.86 16.75
C ASP A 31 16.25 -1.60 16.45
N ASN A 32 17.35 -1.72 15.69
CA ASN A 32 18.24 -0.61 15.31
C ASN A 32 18.21 -0.25 13.82
N ASN A 33 17.32 -0.87 13.04
CA ASN A 33 17.20 -0.58 11.63
C ASN A 33 16.29 0.65 11.41
N PRO A 34 16.82 1.80 10.91
CA PRO A 34 16.00 3.00 10.66
C PRO A 34 14.92 2.77 9.59
N TYR A 35 15.03 1.69 8.80
CA TYR A 35 14.06 1.30 7.79
C TYR A 35 12.98 0.32 8.32
N TYR A 36 13.09 -0.17 9.56
CA TYR A 36 12.13 -1.12 10.12
C TYR A 36 11.15 -0.41 11.07
N VAL A 37 9.97 -0.07 10.56
CA VAL A 37 8.89 0.49 11.38
C VAL A 37 8.27 -0.63 12.22
N LYS A 38 8.44 -0.58 13.54
CA LYS A 38 7.74 -1.48 14.47
C LYS A 38 6.23 -1.34 14.24
N LYS A 39 5.58 -2.43 13.83
CA LYS A 39 4.11 -2.48 13.69
C LYS A 39 3.49 -2.21 15.06
N LYS A 40 2.88 -1.03 15.25
CA LYS A 40 2.05 -0.75 16.43
C LYS A 40 0.90 -1.78 16.47
N LYS A 41 0.41 -2.10 17.68
CA LYS A 41 -0.80 -2.92 17.85
C LYS A 41 -1.91 -2.30 16.99
N SER A 42 -2.40 -3.07 16.03
CA SER A 42 -3.44 -2.63 15.11
C SER A 42 -4.79 -2.76 15.81
N ASN A 43 -5.57 -1.69 15.84
CA ASN A 43 -6.98 -1.74 16.25
C ASN A 43 -7.86 -2.21 15.07
N GLU A 44 -7.28 -2.94 14.13
CA GLU A 44 -7.98 -3.48 12.99
C GLU A 44 -8.92 -4.60 13.41
N VAL A 45 -10.15 -4.51 12.93
CA VAL A 45 -11.19 -5.50 13.16
C VAL A 45 -11.13 -6.53 12.04
N THR A 46 -10.86 -7.78 12.41
CA THR A 46 -10.82 -8.91 11.50
C THR A 46 -12.08 -9.79 11.56
N ASP A 47 -13.08 -9.40 12.36
CA ASP A 47 -14.33 -10.14 12.50
C ASP A 47 -15.16 -10.07 11.20
N PRO A 48 -15.42 -11.21 10.53
CA PRO A 48 -16.15 -11.25 9.27
C PRO A 48 -17.62 -10.82 9.41
N ASN A 49 -18.24 -10.93 10.59
CA ASN A 49 -19.61 -10.48 10.82
C ASN A 49 -19.68 -8.95 10.87
N ILE A 50 -18.70 -8.31 11.48
CA ILE A 50 -18.58 -6.84 11.49
C ILE A 50 -18.36 -6.33 10.07
N GLN A 51 -17.46 -6.99 9.32
CA GLN A 51 -17.23 -6.66 7.93
C GLN A 51 -18.51 -6.80 7.09
N ARG A 52 -19.25 -7.91 7.23
CA ARG A 52 -20.52 -8.13 6.53
C ARG A 52 -21.57 -7.06 6.87
N LYS A 53 -21.71 -6.69 8.15
CA LYS A 53 -22.62 -5.61 8.58
C LYS A 53 -22.25 -4.28 7.93
N ILE A 54 -20.98 -3.88 7.99
CA ILE A 54 -20.50 -2.63 7.38
C ILE A 54 -20.77 -2.63 5.87
N THR A 55 -20.46 -3.73 5.19
CA THR A 55 -20.69 -3.84 3.75
C THR A 55 -22.19 -3.71 3.40
N SER A 56 -23.07 -4.33 4.18
CA SER A 56 -24.53 -4.19 4.02
C SER A 56 -25.01 -2.76 4.25
N LEU A 57 -24.46 -2.05 5.25
CA LEU A 57 -24.77 -0.64 5.49
C LEU A 57 -24.38 0.25 4.30
N ILE A 58 -23.22 0.01 3.68
CA ILE A 58 -22.80 0.78 2.50
C ILE A 58 -23.75 0.52 1.33
N GLU A 59 -24.11 -0.74 1.07
CA GLU A 59 -25.04 -1.11 0.00
C GLU A 59 -26.41 -0.46 0.21
N GLN A 60 -26.96 -0.49 1.43
CA GLN A 60 -28.23 0.14 1.76
C GLN A 60 -28.18 1.67 1.61
N HIS A 61 -27.11 2.31 2.10
CA HIS A 61 -27.04 3.77 2.15
C HIS A 61 -26.76 4.41 0.79
N LEU A 62 -25.98 3.73 -0.06
CA LEU A 62 -25.59 4.26 -1.37
C LEU A 62 -26.30 3.58 -2.55
N SER A 63 -27.10 2.53 -2.30
CA SER A 63 -27.75 1.72 -3.35
C SER A 63 -26.74 1.20 -4.40
N ILE A 64 -25.58 0.74 -3.94
CA ILE A 64 -24.51 0.20 -4.78
C ILE A 64 -24.21 -1.25 -4.42
N SER A 65 -23.99 -2.09 -5.43
CA SER A 65 -23.59 -3.48 -5.21
C SER A 65 -22.25 -3.58 -4.50
N ILE A 66 -22.16 -4.51 -3.55
CA ILE A 66 -20.93 -4.89 -2.82
C ILE A 66 -19.74 -5.15 -3.76
N SER A 67 -20.01 -5.78 -4.90
CA SER A 67 -19.00 -6.07 -5.94
C SER A 67 -18.29 -4.84 -6.48
N SER A 68 -18.88 -3.66 -6.30
CA SER A 68 -18.37 -2.37 -6.77
C SER A 68 -17.68 -1.57 -5.67
N ILE A 69 -17.42 -2.17 -4.51
CA ILE A 69 -16.83 -1.50 -3.34
C ILE A 69 -15.47 -2.12 -3.01
N ALA A 70 -14.44 -1.27 -2.93
CA ALA A 70 -13.18 -1.61 -2.27
C ALA A 70 -13.15 -0.95 -0.89
N ILE A 71 -12.99 -1.75 0.18
CA ILE A 71 -13.01 -1.30 1.58
C ILE A 71 -11.60 -1.40 2.18
N SER A 72 -11.16 -0.35 2.88
CA SER A 72 -9.94 -0.37 3.69
C SER A 72 -10.14 -1.18 4.96
N PRO A 73 -9.06 -1.56 5.68
CA PRO A 73 -9.17 -2.11 7.02
C PRO A 73 -10.15 -1.32 7.91
N ILE A 74 -11.00 -2.05 8.63
CA ILE A 74 -11.94 -1.47 9.59
C ILE A 74 -11.18 -1.26 10.90
N THR A 75 -11.25 -0.05 11.44
CA THR A 75 -10.59 0.30 12.70
C THR A 75 -11.63 0.42 13.81
N LEU A 76 -11.37 -0.23 14.94
CA LEU A 76 -12.12 -0.02 16.19
C LEU A 76 -11.56 1.21 16.91
N THR A 77 -12.46 2.11 17.32
CA THR A 77 -12.19 3.26 18.18
C THR A 77 -13.03 3.17 19.45
N ASP A 78 -12.75 4.02 20.43
CA ASP A 78 -13.52 4.08 21.68
C ASP A 78 -15.02 4.36 21.46
N SER A 79 -15.34 5.00 20.32
CA SER A 79 -16.70 5.41 19.95
C SER A 79 -17.39 4.47 18.96
N GLY A 80 -16.72 3.47 18.40
CA GLY A 80 -17.29 2.57 17.39
C GLY A 80 -16.33 2.14 16.30
N TYR A 81 -16.84 1.93 15.09
CA TYR A 81 -16.06 1.46 13.94
C TYR A 81 -15.86 2.57 12.91
N GLN A 82 -14.68 2.63 12.31
CA GLN A 82 -14.34 3.55 11.23
C GLN A 82 -13.71 2.80 10.06
N TRP A 83 -14.06 3.20 8.84
CA TRP A 83 -13.50 2.63 7.61
C TRP A 83 -13.47 3.66 6.49
N LYS A 84 -12.67 3.38 5.47
CA LYS A 84 -12.70 4.09 4.19
C LYS A 84 -13.10 3.12 3.10
N PHE A 85 -13.76 3.61 2.08
CA PHE A 85 -14.07 2.79 0.92
C PHE A 85 -14.14 3.62 -0.35
N MET A 86 -14.04 2.93 -1.48
CA MET A 86 -14.15 3.51 -2.81
C MET A 86 -15.19 2.74 -3.61
N ASN A 87 -16.03 3.46 -4.33
CA ASN A 87 -16.79 2.88 -5.41
C ASN A 87 -15.88 2.75 -6.63
N VAL A 88 -15.49 1.52 -6.97
CA VAL A 88 -14.50 1.27 -8.03
C VAL A 88 -15.03 1.58 -9.43
N LYS A 89 -16.35 1.67 -9.62
CA LYS A 89 -16.96 2.00 -10.92
C LYS A 89 -16.82 3.49 -11.27
N ASN A 90 -16.84 4.37 -10.28
CA ASN A 90 -16.83 5.82 -10.50
C ASN A 90 -15.68 6.55 -9.79
N GLY A 91 -14.80 5.82 -9.11
CA GLY A 91 -13.64 6.35 -8.40
C GLY A 91 -13.95 7.23 -7.18
N LYS A 92 -15.22 7.35 -6.78
CA LYS A 92 -15.61 8.17 -5.63
C LYS A 92 -15.21 7.46 -4.34
N SER A 93 -14.48 8.19 -3.49
CA SER A 93 -14.05 7.72 -2.17
C SER A 93 -14.91 8.29 -1.06
N PHE A 94 -15.06 7.52 0.02
CA PHE A 94 -15.90 7.82 1.15
C PHE A 94 -15.22 7.41 2.45
N THR A 95 -15.55 8.11 3.54
CA THR A 95 -15.31 7.69 4.91
C THR A 95 -16.63 7.21 5.50
N GLY A 96 -16.59 6.09 6.20
CA GLY A 96 -17.72 5.57 6.96
C GLY A 96 -17.38 5.46 8.44
N SER A 97 -18.35 5.76 9.28
CA SER A 97 -18.27 5.49 10.71
C SER A 97 -19.60 5.01 11.26
N THR A 98 -19.53 4.27 12.36
CA THR A 98 -20.69 3.85 13.13
C THR A 98 -20.37 3.70 14.60
N ASP A 99 -21.37 3.80 15.48
CA ASP A 99 -21.23 3.35 16.87
C ASP A 99 -21.02 1.83 16.98
N LEU A 100 -20.68 1.33 18.17
CA LEU A 100 -20.44 -0.09 18.44
C LEU A 100 -21.65 -1.00 18.16
N ASN A 101 -22.86 -0.44 18.18
CA ASN A 101 -24.12 -1.19 18.03
C ASN A 101 -24.73 -1.08 16.62
N PHE A 102 -24.08 -0.36 15.71
CA PHE A 102 -24.62 -0.04 14.38
C PHE A 102 -25.91 0.79 14.39
N GLY A 103 -26.18 1.53 15.48
CA GLY A 103 -27.37 2.36 15.65
C GLY A 103 -27.26 3.74 14.99
N SER A 104 -26.04 4.26 14.83
CA SER A 104 -25.77 5.54 14.19
C SER A 104 -24.71 5.37 13.11
N VAL A 105 -25.10 5.50 11.84
CA VAL A 105 -24.22 5.30 10.68
C VAL A 105 -24.02 6.62 9.96
N LYS A 106 -22.76 6.96 9.68
CA LYS A 106 -22.38 8.17 8.95
C LYS A 106 -21.50 7.78 7.77
N ILE A 107 -21.87 8.22 6.57
CA ILE A 107 -21.08 8.04 5.35
C ILE A 107 -20.87 9.41 4.71
N GLU A 108 -19.62 9.80 4.55
CA GLU A 108 -19.24 11.09 4.00
C GLU A 108 -18.36 10.91 2.77
N LYS A 109 -18.64 11.68 1.73
CA LYS A 109 -17.80 11.70 0.53
C LYS A 109 -16.50 12.42 0.84
N ILE A 110 -15.38 11.80 0.46
CA ILE A 110 -14.07 12.47 0.51
C ILE A 110 -13.99 13.39 -0.70
N ASN A 111 -14.02 14.70 -0.47
CA ASN A 111 -13.71 15.68 -1.50
C ASN A 111 -12.19 15.82 -1.56
N ARG A 112 -11.57 15.28 -2.61
CA ARG A 112 -10.15 15.55 -2.89
C ARG A 112 -10.05 16.98 -3.42
N THR A 113 -9.63 17.92 -2.59
CA THR A 113 -9.12 19.20 -3.06
C THR A 113 -7.69 18.98 -3.55
N THR A 114 -7.53 19.00 -4.88
CA THR A 114 -6.28 19.03 -5.67
C THR A 114 -5.29 17.88 -5.45
N ASP A 115 -4.96 17.22 -6.57
CA ASP A 115 -3.90 16.24 -6.69
C ASP A 115 -2.60 16.80 -6.11
N THR A 116 -2.14 16.23 -5.00
CA THR A 116 -0.74 16.37 -4.62
C THR A 116 0.02 15.53 -5.64
N GLU A 117 0.57 16.18 -6.68
CA GLU A 117 1.57 15.54 -7.53
C GLU A 117 2.64 14.96 -6.61
N VAL A 118 2.71 13.65 -6.55
CA VAL A 118 3.87 12.96 -6.01
C VAL A 118 4.96 13.17 -7.06
N SER A 119 5.77 14.20 -6.86
CA SER A 119 6.99 14.41 -7.62
C SER A 119 7.89 13.20 -7.39
N ASP A 120 8.01 12.34 -8.40
CA ASP A 120 9.06 11.33 -8.46
C ASP A 120 10.41 12.09 -8.46
N PHE A 121 11.16 11.95 -7.37
CA PHE A 121 12.55 12.39 -7.25
C PHE A 121 13.50 11.27 -7.67
#